data_AF-A0A2N1R795-F1
#
_entry.id   AF-A0A2N1R795-F1
#
_cell.length_a   1.000
_cell.length_b   1.000
_cell.length_c   1.000
_cell.angle_alpha   90.00
_cell.angle_beta   90.00
_cell.angle_gamma   90.00
#
_symmetry.space_group_name_H-M   'P 1'
#
loop_
_entity.id
_entity.type
_entity.pdbx_description
1 polymer ?
#
loop_
_entity_poly.entity_id
_entity_poly.type
_entity_poly.pdbx_seq_one_letter_code
_entity_poly.pdbx_strand_id
1 'polypeptide(L)'
;MWASLPKGYPMKPADRATFLFSVILALSSAVIGASPKVAVLDITLNKEVDQTLVVPVTETIMEALVGSKSFTVLDRAYVEQVLKEKEFQLSGLVSDSEVAKAGQYLGADFVVAGRAQLAAGSYFLVAKMIDVRTGVIVAQASEQADGKVLVLVELARKVGLKLASGGSMVSSIDASAGAATVSAQPGGVTGVTLRVGVVHDNSGFGPRGFPLPLEYAGMYAKDHFGDKVEVLNVHDVRSETFAATVDSLAAKDCSVIMVLNQIFDEPLAAAAAKYPSIRFVALNHGLPEGRLPNLYVVAGHWEEFNYVLGILAGAATKTGKIGFLAIVPEPWQFRLINEFALGVREVNPKAVVHVRYYGWDWSPANGLAQARALVADGCDAFGPVNFPNVLDWFASESGRGRTVLAIGEEQPWRYQPRIMIAGPIRNFGLLFEAFLGPVLGGVVPPPDRYGVDMNVLSWPGEPPINPDLATVLSSRKVTTPDLGKLNAIDLAMRRMEQLRENSFEIFVGPLKDQKGKLRLAAGDPGVFDPGFYPGMDWLLDNVKDIRPK
;
A
#
# COMPACT_ATOMS: atom_id res chain seq x y z
N MET A 1 6.59 -3.50 -56.90
CA MET A 1 7.56 -3.02 -57.90
C MET A 1 8.94 -3.50 -57.45
N TRP A 2 9.49 -4.49 -58.16
CA TRP A 2 10.83 -5.02 -57.89
C TRP A 2 11.92 -4.13 -58.51
N ALA A 3 13.10 -4.16 -57.88
CA ALA A 3 14.45 -3.94 -58.40
C ALA A 3 14.99 -2.51 -58.58
N SER A 4 16.12 -2.21 -57.88
CA SER A 4 17.44 -2.00 -58.52
C SER A 4 18.58 -1.69 -57.51
N LEU A 5 19.46 -2.70 -57.31
CA LEU A 5 20.96 -2.72 -57.24
C LEU A 5 21.74 -1.83 -56.21
N PRO A 6 23.04 -2.11 -55.87
CA PRO A 6 24.02 -2.99 -56.52
C PRO A 6 24.82 -3.97 -55.62
N LYS A 7 25.47 -4.93 -56.30
CA LYS A 7 26.43 -5.93 -55.78
C LYS A 7 27.83 -5.32 -55.64
N GLY A 8 28.58 -5.76 -54.61
CA GLY A 8 30.04 -5.96 -54.73
C GLY A 8 30.92 -5.24 -53.70
N TYR A 9 31.05 -5.81 -52.51
CA TYR A 9 32.24 -5.66 -51.65
C TYR A 9 32.58 -7.03 -51.03
N PRO A 10 33.85 -7.48 -51.05
CA PRO A 10 34.22 -8.77 -50.46
C PRO A 10 34.39 -8.58 -48.95
N MET A 11 33.41 -9.03 -48.16
CA MET A 11 33.55 -9.05 -46.70
C MET A 11 34.30 -10.30 -46.23
N LYS A 12 35.17 -10.11 -45.24
CA LYS A 12 36.00 -11.17 -44.62
C LYS A 12 35.10 -12.15 -43.83
N PRO A 13 35.57 -13.39 -43.55
CA PRO A 13 34.75 -14.43 -42.90
C PRO A 13 34.18 -14.03 -41.52
N ALA A 14 34.77 -13.05 -40.85
CA ALA A 14 34.31 -12.54 -39.55
C ALA A 14 33.05 -11.66 -39.63
N ASP A 15 32.70 -11.12 -40.81
CA ASP A 15 31.59 -10.16 -40.96
C ASP A 15 30.30 -10.81 -41.51
N ARG A 16 30.28 -12.13 -41.72
CA ARG A 16 29.05 -12.89 -42.05
C ARG A 16 28.27 -13.34 -40.82
N ALA A 17 28.90 -13.36 -39.64
CA ALA A 17 28.26 -13.74 -38.39
C ALA A 17 27.40 -12.60 -37.79
N THR A 18 27.69 -11.35 -38.15
CA THR A 18 27.09 -10.17 -37.49
C THR A 18 25.91 -9.56 -38.26
N PHE A 19 25.65 -9.99 -39.50
CA PHE A 19 24.51 -9.49 -40.30
C PHE A 19 23.36 -10.51 -40.47
N LEU A 20 23.56 -11.76 -40.06
CA LEU A 20 22.50 -12.80 -40.01
C LEU A 20 21.88 -12.96 -38.61
N PHE A 21 22.30 -12.14 -37.64
CA PHE A 21 21.72 -12.09 -36.30
C PHE A 21 20.66 -10.98 -36.12
N SER A 22 20.46 -10.14 -37.15
CA SER A 22 19.62 -8.94 -37.07
C SER A 22 18.31 -9.05 -37.87
N VAL A 23 17.96 -10.22 -38.41
CA VAL A 23 16.71 -10.46 -39.19
C VAL A 23 15.92 -11.71 -38.72
N ILE A 24 16.30 -12.33 -37.59
CA ILE A 24 15.42 -13.27 -36.85
C ILE A 24 15.02 -12.59 -35.53
N LEU A 25 14.53 -11.36 -35.65
CA LEU A 25 13.93 -10.61 -34.56
C LEU A 25 12.70 -9.87 -35.10
N ALA A 26 11.88 -10.62 -35.84
CA ALA A 26 10.52 -10.27 -36.18
C ALA A 26 9.80 -11.57 -36.57
N LEU A 27 8.75 -11.89 -35.81
CA LEU A 27 7.73 -12.92 -36.06
C LEU A 27 8.13 -14.38 -35.78
N SER A 28 7.87 -14.83 -34.56
CA SER A 28 7.08 -16.05 -34.34
C SER A 28 6.52 -16.08 -32.90
N SER A 29 5.23 -15.78 -32.83
CA SER A 29 4.22 -16.43 -31.99
C SER A 29 4.59 -16.81 -30.55
N ALA A 30 4.07 -16.03 -29.61
CA ALA A 30 3.88 -16.41 -28.22
C ALA A 30 3.23 -17.80 -28.11
N VAL A 31 3.97 -18.76 -27.57
CA VAL A 31 3.42 -20.00 -27.04
C VAL A 31 3.01 -19.70 -25.60
N ILE A 32 1.70 -19.63 -25.37
CA ILE A 32 1.10 -19.53 -24.04
C ILE A 32 1.22 -20.93 -23.40
N GLY A 33 2.28 -21.16 -22.64
CA GLY A 33 2.39 -22.30 -21.73
C GLY A 33 1.71 -21.99 -20.39
N ALA A 34 1.02 -22.96 -19.80
CA ALA A 34 0.49 -22.82 -18.43
C ALA A 34 1.64 -22.60 -17.44
N SER A 35 1.51 -21.62 -16.53
CA SER A 35 2.52 -21.36 -15.51
C SER A 35 2.70 -22.61 -14.63
N PRO A 36 3.93 -23.11 -14.42
CA PRO A 36 4.19 -24.34 -13.71
C PRO A 36 3.61 -24.32 -12.29
N LYS A 37 3.06 -25.45 -11.84
CA LYS A 37 2.45 -25.60 -10.52
C LYS A 37 3.53 -25.67 -9.46
N VAL A 38 3.42 -24.87 -8.41
CA VAL A 38 4.33 -24.93 -7.26
C VAL A 38 3.56 -25.20 -5.99
N ALA A 39 3.96 -26.24 -5.24
CA ALA A 39 3.54 -26.45 -3.87
C ALA A 39 4.54 -25.78 -2.94
N VAL A 40 4.09 -25.06 -1.92
CA VAL A 40 4.98 -24.61 -0.84
C VAL A 40 4.66 -25.46 0.38
N LEU A 41 5.65 -26.20 0.87
CA LEU A 41 5.54 -26.95 2.11
C LEU A 41 5.74 -26.01 3.29
N ASP A 42 5.13 -26.35 4.43
CA ASP A 42 5.34 -25.62 5.67
C ASP A 42 6.84 -25.47 5.97
N ILE A 43 7.24 -24.23 6.22
CA ILE A 43 8.63 -23.91 6.54
C ILE A 43 8.98 -24.51 7.90
N THR A 44 10.05 -25.31 7.91
CA THR A 44 10.50 -25.96 9.14
C THR A 44 11.24 -24.96 10.02
N LEU A 45 10.79 -24.78 11.26
CA LEU A 45 11.40 -23.85 12.22
C LEU A 45 12.19 -24.64 13.27
N ASN A 46 13.42 -24.21 13.59
CA ASN A 46 14.16 -24.80 14.71
C ASN A 46 13.45 -24.48 16.04
N LYS A 47 13.77 -25.24 17.11
CA LYS A 47 13.08 -25.13 18.42
C LYS A 47 13.20 -23.77 19.10
N GLU A 48 14.13 -22.94 18.65
CA GLU A 48 14.40 -21.60 19.18
C GLU A 48 13.52 -20.52 18.54
N VAL A 49 12.79 -20.88 17.47
CA VAL A 49 11.84 -20.02 16.78
C VAL A 49 10.40 -20.43 17.16
N ASP A 50 9.55 -19.43 17.40
CA ASP A 50 8.14 -19.63 17.70
C ASP A 50 7.42 -20.39 16.56
N GLN A 51 6.85 -21.54 16.89
CA GLN A 51 6.17 -22.42 15.94
C GLN A 51 4.87 -21.82 15.39
N THR A 52 4.30 -20.80 16.05
CA THR A 52 3.15 -20.05 15.52
C THR A 52 3.48 -19.31 14.22
N LEU A 53 4.77 -19.14 13.90
CA LEU A 53 5.21 -18.44 12.69
C LEU A 53 5.34 -19.32 11.45
N VAL A 54 5.14 -20.64 11.56
CA VAL A 54 5.20 -21.54 10.39
C VAL A 54 4.25 -21.06 9.30
N VAL A 55 3.00 -20.76 9.69
CA VAL A 55 1.96 -20.29 8.77
C VAL A 55 2.32 -18.95 8.12
N PRO A 56 2.56 -17.85 8.84
CA PRO A 56 2.84 -16.56 8.21
C PRO A 56 4.12 -16.58 7.35
N VAL A 57 5.17 -17.31 7.74
CA VAL A 57 6.39 -17.42 6.93
C VAL A 57 6.13 -18.20 5.63
N THR A 58 5.35 -19.28 5.69
CA THR A 58 4.99 -20.09 4.52
C THR A 58 4.10 -19.31 3.55
N GLU A 59 3.06 -18.64 4.08
CA GLU A 59 2.15 -17.79 3.30
C GLU A 59 2.89 -16.64 2.62
N THR A 60 3.82 -15.98 3.30
CA THR A 60 4.58 -14.88 2.67
C THR A 60 5.47 -15.35 1.50
N ILE A 61 6.01 -16.58 1.55
CA ILE A 61 6.72 -17.17 0.40
C ILE A 61 5.73 -17.49 -0.73
N MET A 62 4.57 -18.04 -0.40
CA MET A 62 3.49 -18.31 -1.37
C MET A 62 3.04 -17.02 -2.06
N GLU A 63 2.78 -15.96 -1.31
CA GLU A 63 2.39 -14.63 -1.81
C GLU A 63 3.41 -14.08 -2.80
N ALA A 64 4.70 -14.20 -2.50
CA ALA A 64 5.75 -13.75 -3.41
C ALA A 64 5.79 -14.57 -4.72
N LEU A 65 5.57 -15.88 -4.64
CA LEU A 65 5.51 -16.76 -5.81
C LEU A 65 4.25 -16.48 -6.65
N VAL A 66 3.11 -16.26 -6.02
CA VAL A 66 1.86 -15.83 -6.69
C VAL A 66 2.07 -14.47 -7.36
N GLY A 67 2.61 -13.50 -6.64
CA GLY A 67 2.84 -12.14 -7.12
C GLY A 67 3.76 -12.05 -8.34
N SER A 68 4.65 -13.03 -8.50
CA SER A 68 5.55 -13.13 -9.66
C SER A 68 4.86 -13.46 -10.97
N LYS A 69 3.63 -14.01 -10.92
CA LYS A 69 2.87 -14.54 -12.07
C LYS A 69 3.59 -15.65 -12.86
N SER A 70 4.73 -16.13 -12.36
CA SER A 70 5.57 -17.14 -13.01
C SER A 70 5.17 -18.56 -12.64
N PHE A 71 4.36 -18.74 -11.59
CA PHE A 71 3.93 -20.04 -11.09
C PHE A 71 2.43 -20.06 -10.79
N THR A 72 1.83 -21.24 -10.90
CA THR A 72 0.50 -21.53 -10.34
C THR A 72 0.69 -22.12 -8.95
N VAL A 73 0.52 -21.33 -7.90
CA VAL A 73 0.75 -21.82 -6.52
C VAL A 73 -0.44 -22.67 -6.06
N LEU A 74 -0.17 -23.87 -5.55
CA LEU A 74 -1.19 -24.74 -4.99
C LEU A 74 -1.68 -24.19 -3.65
N ASP A 75 -2.98 -24.28 -3.41
CA ASP A 75 -3.61 -23.86 -2.17
C ASP A 75 -3.04 -24.60 -0.95
N ARG A 76 -2.76 -23.87 0.14
CA ARG A 76 -2.14 -24.45 1.34
C ARG A 76 -3.01 -25.50 2.00
N ALA A 77 -4.32 -25.29 2.08
CA ALA A 77 -5.24 -26.26 2.68
C ALA A 77 -5.34 -27.54 1.83
N TYR A 78 -5.28 -27.41 0.49
CA TYR A 78 -5.14 -28.57 -0.40
C TYR A 78 -3.83 -29.32 -0.14
N VAL A 79 -2.71 -28.61 -0.02
CA VAL A 79 -1.40 -29.21 0.27
C VAL A 79 -1.43 -29.98 1.59
N GLU A 80 -1.93 -29.37 2.66
CA GLU A 80 -2.07 -30.01 3.97
C GLU A 80 -2.96 -31.24 3.94
N GLN A 81 -4.12 -31.14 3.28
CA GLN A 81 -5.08 -32.25 3.19
C GLN A 81 -4.44 -33.46 2.48
N VAL A 82 -3.82 -33.25 1.32
CA VAL A 82 -3.21 -34.35 0.56
C VAL A 82 -2.06 -34.99 1.31
N LEU A 83 -1.22 -34.20 1.98
CA LEU A 83 -0.11 -34.74 2.78
C LEU A 83 -0.62 -35.53 3.99
N LYS A 84 -1.69 -35.06 4.63
CA LYS A 84 -2.32 -35.77 5.75
C LYS A 84 -2.98 -37.08 5.30
N GLU A 85 -3.67 -37.10 4.18
CA GLU A 85 -4.31 -38.30 3.60
C GLU A 85 -3.30 -39.38 3.20
N LYS A 86 -2.08 -38.98 2.85
CA LYS A 86 -0.97 -39.89 2.52
C LYS A 86 -0.09 -40.24 3.71
N GLU A 87 -0.51 -39.89 4.93
CA GLU A 87 0.26 -40.05 6.18
C GLU A 87 1.70 -39.52 6.07
N PHE A 88 1.88 -38.45 5.30
CA PHE A 88 3.19 -37.92 4.97
C PHE A 88 3.69 -37.04 6.12
N GLN A 89 4.79 -37.43 6.77
CA GLN A 89 5.32 -36.70 7.92
C GLN A 89 6.21 -35.53 7.49
N LEU A 90 5.70 -34.30 7.64
CA LEU A 90 6.43 -33.06 7.35
C LEU A 90 7.67 -32.87 8.27
N SER A 91 7.60 -33.35 9.51
CA SER A 91 8.69 -33.24 10.51
C SER A 91 9.90 -34.14 10.23
N GLY A 92 9.81 -35.04 9.24
CA GLY A 92 10.84 -36.01 8.87
C GLY A 92 11.46 -35.79 7.48
N LEU A 93 11.10 -34.74 6.76
CA LEU A 93 11.65 -34.41 5.45
C LEU A 93 13.11 -33.95 5.58
N VAL A 94 14.07 -34.85 5.33
CA VAL A 94 15.50 -34.51 5.41
C VAL A 94 16.18 -34.53 4.04
N SER A 95 15.62 -35.26 3.05
CA SER A 95 16.19 -35.36 1.71
C SER A 95 15.33 -34.69 0.62
N ASP A 96 16.01 -34.07 -0.36
CA ASP A 96 15.36 -33.45 -1.51
C ASP A 96 14.48 -34.46 -2.30
N SER A 97 14.81 -35.77 -2.23
CA SER A 97 14.03 -36.85 -2.83
C SER A 97 12.68 -37.13 -2.16
N GLU A 98 12.60 -37.00 -0.83
CA GLU A 98 11.33 -37.15 -0.09
C GLU A 98 10.43 -35.94 -0.32
N VAL A 99 11.03 -34.75 -0.41
CA VAL A 99 10.33 -33.50 -0.75
C VAL A 99 9.78 -33.56 -2.18
N ALA A 100 10.56 -34.04 -3.16
CA ALA A 100 10.08 -34.27 -4.51
C ALA A 100 8.92 -35.30 -4.53
N LYS A 101 9.01 -36.38 -3.73
CA LYS A 101 7.92 -37.36 -3.60
C LYS A 101 6.64 -36.75 -3.01
N ALA A 102 6.77 -35.82 -2.06
CA ALA A 102 5.63 -35.03 -1.55
C ALA A 102 4.98 -34.22 -2.69
N GLY A 103 5.80 -33.54 -3.49
CA GLY A 103 5.34 -32.81 -4.69
C GLY A 103 4.61 -33.70 -5.70
N GLN A 104 5.01 -34.97 -5.86
CA GLN A 104 4.34 -35.93 -6.73
C GLN A 104 2.92 -36.23 -6.25
N TYR A 105 2.72 -36.42 -4.95
CA TYR A 105 1.38 -36.61 -4.37
C TYR A 105 0.51 -35.37 -4.54
N LEU A 106 1.11 -34.19 -4.49
CA LEU A 106 0.44 -32.89 -4.63
C LEU A 106 0.09 -32.55 -6.09
N GLY A 107 0.67 -33.25 -7.06
CA GLY A 107 0.53 -32.91 -8.48
C GLY A 107 1.17 -31.57 -8.84
N ALA A 108 2.25 -31.21 -8.15
CA ALA A 108 3.03 -30.00 -8.38
C ALA A 108 4.19 -30.27 -9.35
N ASP A 109 4.57 -29.27 -10.15
CA ASP A 109 5.76 -29.33 -11.01
C ASP A 109 7.02 -28.97 -10.20
N PHE A 110 6.85 -28.03 -9.27
CA PHE A 110 7.86 -27.62 -8.31
C PHE A 110 7.33 -27.76 -6.89
N VAL A 111 8.23 -28.03 -5.97
CA VAL A 111 7.94 -27.99 -4.53
C VAL A 111 8.96 -27.09 -3.87
N VAL A 112 8.48 -26.12 -3.10
CA VAL A 112 9.31 -25.25 -2.28
C VAL A 112 9.33 -25.82 -0.88
N ALA A 113 10.53 -26.13 -0.41
CA ALA A 113 10.78 -26.49 0.97
C ALA A 113 11.84 -25.55 1.54
N GLY A 114 11.63 -25.13 2.78
CA GLY A 114 12.56 -24.23 3.44
C GLY A 114 12.64 -24.48 4.93
N ARG A 115 13.70 -23.93 5.50
CA ARG A 115 13.98 -23.98 6.93
C ARG A 115 14.34 -22.59 7.42
N ALA A 116 13.82 -22.25 8.59
CA ALA A 116 14.22 -21.07 9.33
C ALA A 116 14.85 -21.45 10.67
N GLN A 117 15.94 -20.79 11.02
CA GLN A 117 16.65 -21.02 12.27
C GLN A 117 17.10 -19.70 12.89
N LEU A 118 17.06 -19.63 14.21
CA LEU A 118 17.79 -18.63 14.98
C LEU A 118 19.18 -19.18 15.28
N ALA A 119 20.24 -18.40 15.04
CA ALA A 119 21.60 -18.77 15.44
C ALA A 119 22.42 -17.51 15.71
N ALA A 120 23.15 -17.47 16.84
CA ALA A 120 24.01 -16.35 17.21
C ALA A 120 23.33 -14.95 17.20
N GLY A 121 22.01 -14.90 17.43
CA GLY A 121 21.23 -13.65 17.44
C GLY A 121 20.65 -13.22 16.09
N SER A 122 20.91 -13.97 15.02
CA SER A 122 20.39 -13.70 13.67
C SER A 122 19.41 -14.79 13.23
N TYR A 123 18.33 -14.39 12.56
CA TYR A 123 17.43 -15.32 11.88
C TYR A 123 17.97 -15.62 10.49
N PHE A 124 18.02 -16.89 10.13
CA PHE A 124 18.38 -17.38 8.81
C PHE A 124 17.19 -18.09 8.21
N LEU A 125 16.78 -17.71 7.00
CA LEU A 125 15.76 -18.41 6.24
C LEU A 125 16.36 -18.87 4.91
N VAL A 126 16.28 -20.17 4.65
CA VAL A 126 16.71 -20.78 3.40
C VAL A 126 15.54 -21.55 2.81
N ALA A 127 15.21 -21.29 1.56
CA ALA A 127 14.22 -22.08 0.83
C ALA A 127 14.78 -22.51 -0.53
N LYS A 128 14.38 -23.70 -0.95
CA LYS A 128 14.77 -24.35 -2.21
C LYS A 128 13.51 -24.68 -2.97
N MET A 129 13.52 -24.44 -4.27
CA MET A 129 12.54 -24.93 -5.22
C MET A 129 13.11 -26.16 -5.89
N ILE A 130 12.42 -27.30 -5.77
CA ILE A 130 12.82 -28.59 -6.30
C ILE A 130 11.87 -28.96 -7.42
N ASP A 131 12.41 -29.33 -8.57
CA ASP A 131 11.64 -29.92 -9.67
C ASP A 131 11.18 -31.32 -9.25
N VAL A 132 9.87 -31.52 -9.19
CA VAL A 132 9.24 -32.73 -8.65
C VAL A 132 9.53 -33.97 -9.50
N ARG A 133 9.78 -33.77 -10.80
CA ARG A 133 10.03 -34.84 -11.77
C ARG A 133 11.47 -35.34 -11.69
N THR A 134 12.43 -34.44 -11.48
CA THR A 134 13.87 -34.76 -11.47
C THR A 134 14.45 -34.88 -10.06
N GLY A 135 13.78 -34.31 -9.05
CA GLY A 135 14.28 -34.20 -7.68
C GLY A 135 15.45 -33.20 -7.54
N VAL A 136 15.72 -32.40 -8.57
CA VAL A 136 16.83 -31.43 -8.59
C VAL A 136 16.36 -30.06 -8.12
N ILE A 137 17.22 -29.37 -7.36
CA ILE A 137 16.99 -27.98 -6.94
C ILE A 137 17.15 -27.06 -8.16
N VAL A 138 16.09 -26.37 -8.55
CA VAL A 138 16.06 -25.45 -9.71
C VAL A 138 16.22 -23.98 -9.33
N ALA A 139 15.93 -23.64 -8.08
CA ALA A 139 16.20 -22.32 -7.51
C ALA A 139 16.43 -22.45 -6.01
N GLN A 140 17.33 -21.63 -5.47
CA GLN A 140 17.56 -21.56 -4.03
C GLN A 140 17.73 -20.09 -3.63
N ALA A 141 17.13 -19.72 -2.51
CA ALA A 141 17.30 -18.40 -1.92
C ALA A 141 17.57 -18.52 -0.43
N SER A 142 18.44 -17.64 0.06
CA SER A 142 18.75 -17.52 1.48
C SER A 142 18.84 -16.04 1.87
N GLU A 143 18.29 -15.73 3.03
CA GLU A 143 18.36 -14.40 3.64
C GLU A 143 18.66 -14.53 5.13
N GLN A 144 19.34 -13.53 5.67
CA GLN A 144 19.63 -13.43 7.09
C GLN A 144 19.41 -11.99 7.60
N ALA A 145 18.94 -11.85 8.82
CA ALA A 145 18.88 -10.56 9.49
C ALA A 145 18.86 -10.71 11.02
N ASP A 146 19.44 -9.70 11.69
CA ASP A 146 19.39 -9.55 13.13
C ASP A 146 18.04 -8.94 13.55
N GLY A 147 17.48 -9.36 14.68
CA GLY A 147 16.28 -8.72 15.24
C GLY A 147 15.34 -9.66 15.99
N LYS A 148 14.09 -9.24 16.17
CA LYS A 148 13.02 -10.02 16.82
C LYS A 148 12.32 -10.95 15.83
N VAL A 149 11.54 -11.90 16.35
CA VAL A 149 10.91 -13.00 15.60
C VAL A 149 10.12 -12.60 14.35
N LEU A 150 9.55 -11.38 14.30
CA LEU A 150 8.84 -10.83 13.14
C LEU A 150 9.73 -10.61 11.90
N VAL A 151 11.05 -10.52 12.09
CA VAL A 151 12.02 -10.42 10.98
C VAL A 151 11.92 -11.62 10.03
N LEU A 152 11.50 -12.79 10.52
CA LEU A 152 11.33 -13.98 9.68
C LEU A 152 10.32 -13.82 8.55
N VAL A 153 9.25 -13.06 8.76
CA VAL A 153 8.24 -12.79 7.73
C VAL A 153 8.83 -11.93 6.61
N GLU A 154 9.64 -10.93 6.98
CA GLU A 154 10.35 -10.11 5.99
C GLU A 154 11.42 -10.89 5.22
N LEU A 155 12.15 -11.79 5.90
CA LEU A 155 13.06 -12.73 5.24
C LEU A 155 12.30 -13.65 4.27
N ALA A 156 11.11 -14.11 4.65
CA ALA A 156 10.24 -14.95 3.82
C ALA A 156 9.84 -14.27 2.52
N ARG A 157 9.49 -12.99 2.58
CA ARG A 157 9.15 -12.17 1.41
C ARG A 157 10.34 -12.07 0.44
N LYS A 158 11.52 -11.74 0.95
CA LYS A 158 12.75 -11.63 0.15
C LYS A 158 13.14 -12.98 -0.47
N VAL A 159 13.08 -14.06 0.32
CA VAL A 159 13.37 -15.42 -0.14
C VAL A 159 12.37 -15.83 -1.22
N GLY A 160 11.08 -15.59 -1.02
CA GLY A 160 10.03 -15.89 -2.00
C GLY A 160 10.21 -15.12 -3.30
N LEU A 161 10.54 -13.82 -3.25
CA LEU A 161 10.82 -13.00 -4.44
C LEU A 161 12.06 -13.50 -5.20
N LYS A 162 13.13 -13.89 -4.49
CA LYS A 162 14.34 -14.46 -5.09
C LYS A 162 14.10 -15.83 -5.73
N LEU A 163 13.29 -16.68 -5.10
CA LEU A 163 12.86 -17.94 -5.69
C LEU A 163 12.03 -17.70 -6.95
N ALA A 164 11.14 -16.71 -6.90
CA ALA A 164 10.26 -16.37 -7.99
C ALA A 164 11.01 -15.78 -9.21
N SER A 165 12.08 -15.02 -8.97
CA SER A 165 12.91 -14.43 -10.02
C SER A 165 13.97 -15.38 -10.60
N GLY A 166 13.95 -16.67 -10.23
CA GLY A 166 14.94 -17.66 -10.67
C GLY A 166 16.33 -17.46 -10.05
N GLY A 167 16.37 -17.36 -8.71
CA GLY A 167 17.55 -17.04 -7.89
C GLY A 167 18.91 -17.50 -8.45
N SER A 168 19.85 -16.53 -8.52
CA SER A 168 21.26 -16.60 -8.92
C SER A 168 21.81 -17.93 -9.48
N MET A 169 22.23 -17.84 -10.75
CA MET A 169 23.08 -18.76 -11.51
C MET A 169 23.91 -19.78 -10.70
N VAL A 170 23.61 -21.07 -10.89
CA VAL A 170 24.61 -22.15 -10.95
C VAL A 170 24.28 -23.06 -12.14
N SER A 171 25.33 -23.47 -12.85
CA SER A 171 25.47 -23.92 -14.23
C SER A 171 25.00 -25.35 -14.59
N SER A 172 24.51 -25.49 -15.84
CA SER A 172 24.52 -26.66 -16.76
C SER A 172 23.76 -27.93 -16.33
N ILE A 173 23.11 -28.76 -17.17
CA ILE A 173 23.38 -29.23 -18.54
C ILE A 173 22.04 -29.68 -19.19
N ASP A 174 21.97 -29.59 -20.52
CA ASP A 174 20.91 -30.06 -21.45
C ASP A 174 20.33 -31.47 -21.20
N ALA A 175 19.05 -31.67 -21.53
CA ALA A 175 18.59 -32.64 -22.55
C ALA A 175 17.05 -32.62 -22.71
N SER A 176 16.63 -33.00 -23.91
CA SER A 176 15.39 -32.65 -24.59
C SER A 176 14.30 -33.73 -24.59
N ALA A 177 13.13 -33.29 -25.08
CA ALA A 177 12.14 -34.02 -25.88
C ALA A 177 11.04 -34.85 -25.18
N GLY A 178 9.80 -34.62 -25.66
CA GLY A 178 8.74 -35.63 -25.64
C GLY A 178 7.34 -35.09 -25.33
N ALA A 179 6.69 -34.45 -26.30
CA ALA A 179 5.28 -34.07 -26.21
C ALA A 179 4.35 -35.29 -26.31
N ALA A 180 3.29 -35.31 -25.50
CA ALA A 180 2.04 -36.00 -25.83
C ALA A 180 0.86 -35.19 -25.26
N THR A 181 0.05 -34.67 -26.17
CA THR A 181 -1.15 -33.86 -25.97
C THR A 181 -2.32 -34.66 -25.40
N VAL A 182 -3.03 -34.10 -24.42
CA VAL A 182 -4.47 -34.36 -24.24
C VAL A 182 -5.17 -33.02 -24.06
N SER A 183 -6.04 -32.71 -25.02
CA SER A 183 -6.89 -31.54 -25.10
C SER A 183 -8.01 -31.57 -24.06
N ALA A 184 -8.18 -30.48 -23.31
CA ALA A 184 -9.48 -30.09 -22.76
C ALA A 184 -9.70 -28.60 -23.06
N GLN A 185 -10.81 -28.31 -23.75
CA GLN A 185 -11.22 -26.96 -24.14
C GLN A 185 -11.49 -26.06 -22.92
N PRO A 186 -11.18 -24.75 -22.99
CA PRO A 186 -11.57 -23.78 -22.00
C PRO A 186 -13.05 -23.42 -22.18
N GLY A 187 -13.85 -23.57 -21.13
CA GLY A 187 -15.15 -22.92 -21.02
C GLY A 187 -14.93 -21.42 -20.86
N GLY A 188 -15.05 -20.68 -21.96
CA GLY A 188 -15.10 -19.23 -21.91
C GLY A 188 -16.36 -18.76 -21.19
N VAL A 189 -16.19 -17.88 -20.21
CA VAL A 189 -17.26 -16.97 -19.78
C VAL A 189 -16.87 -15.58 -20.26
N THR A 190 -17.41 -15.20 -21.42
CA THR A 190 -17.49 -13.82 -21.85
C THR A 190 -18.68 -13.14 -21.15
N GLY A 191 -18.43 -12.01 -20.47
CA GLY A 191 -19.39 -10.90 -20.44
C GLY A 191 -20.24 -10.65 -19.19
N VAL A 192 -19.84 -11.07 -17.98
CA VAL A 192 -20.56 -10.62 -16.76
C VAL A 192 -19.85 -9.42 -16.15
N THR A 193 -20.45 -8.25 -16.30
CA THR A 193 -20.05 -7.04 -15.57
C THR A 193 -20.41 -7.19 -14.10
N LEU A 194 -19.43 -7.01 -13.20
CA LEU A 194 -19.64 -7.03 -11.76
C LEU A 194 -20.35 -5.75 -11.32
N ARG A 195 -21.59 -5.87 -10.83
CA ARG A 195 -22.33 -4.75 -10.27
C ARG A 195 -22.03 -4.53 -8.80
N VAL A 196 -21.58 -3.33 -8.47
CA VAL A 196 -21.16 -2.90 -7.14
C VAL A 196 -22.07 -1.77 -6.66
N GLY A 197 -22.84 -2.03 -5.60
CA GLY A 197 -23.59 -1.00 -4.90
C GLY A 197 -22.69 -0.24 -3.94
N VAL A 198 -22.69 1.09 -4.01
CA VAL A 198 -21.91 1.96 -3.11
C VAL A 198 -22.89 2.85 -2.36
N VAL A 199 -22.92 2.70 -1.04
CA VAL A 199 -23.87 3.39 -0.18
C VAL A 199 -23.18 4.55 0.52
N HIS A 200 -23.71 5.75 0.31
CA HIS A 200 -23.24 6.99 0.93
C HIS A 200 -24.22 7.37 2.03
N ASP A 201 -23.69 7.66 3.21
CA ASP A 201 -24.52 8.16 4.29
C ASP A 201 -25.00 9.60 4.06
N ASN A 202 -25.82 10.08 4.98
CA ASN A 202 -26.33 11.45 4.97
C ASN A 202 -25.51 12.40 5.85
N SER A 203 -24.25 12.08 6.16
CA SER A 203 -23.42 12.88 7.08
C SER A 203 -23.11 14.28 6.55
N GLY A 204 -23.21 14.48 5.23
CA GLY A 204 -22.77 15.72 4.57
C GLY A 204 -21.26 15.96 4.70
N PHE A 205 -20.51 14.95 5.15
CA PHE A 205 -19.06 14.98 5.25
C PHE A 205 -18.45 14.70 3.87
N GLY A 206 -17.63 15.63 3.38
CA GLY A 206 -16.96 15.48 2.09
C GLY A 206 -16.44 16.80 1.53
N PRO A 207 -15.73 16.74 0.39
CA PRO A 207 -15.15 17.91 -0.21
C PRO A 207 -16.19 18.87 -0.78
N ARG A 208 -15.90 20.17 -0.77
CA ARG A 208 -16.89 21.16 -1.23
C ARG A 208 -16.83 21.32 -2.74
N GLY A 209 -17.91 20.95 -3.42
CA GLY A 209 -18.01 21.07 -4.87
C GLY A 209 -17.20 20.02 -5.64
N PHE A 210 -16.74 18.97 -4.96
CA PHE A 210 -16.05 17.81 -5.54
C PHE A 210 -16.73 16.51 -5.10
N PRO A 211 -16.49 15.38 -5.77
CA PRO A 211 -17.12 14.10 -5.44
C PRO A 211 -16.80 13.63 -4.02
N LEU A 212 -17.76 12.97 -3.37
CA LEU A 212 -17.57 12.33 -2.07
C LEU A 212 -16.49 11.22 -2.15
N PRO A 213 -15.85 10.85 -1.04
CA PRO A 213 -14.75 9.88 -1.05
C PRO A 213 -15.08 8.54 -1.71
N LEU A 214 -16.30 8.03 -1.49
CA LEU A 214 -16.77 6.80 -2.11
C LEU A 214 -17.21 6.98 -3.58
N GLU A 215 -17.67 8.17 -3.97
CA GLU A 215 -18.03 8.44 -5.37
C GLU A 215 -16.75 8.45 -6.20
N TYR A 216 -15.75 9.13 -5.65
CA TYR A 216 -14.39 9.12 -6.14
C TYR A 216 -13.82 7.69 -6.26
N ALA A 217 -13.99 6.85 -5.23
CA ALA A 217 -13.56 5.46 -5.29
C ALA A 217 -14.28 4.65 -6.39
N GLY A 218 -15.59 4.91 -6.59
CA GLY A 218 -16.35 4.33 -7.69
C GLY A 218 -15.85 4.76 -9.07
N MET A 219 -15.50 6.04 -9.23
CA MET A 219 -14.86 6.56 -10.46
C MET A 219 -13.50 5.89 -10.69
N TYR A 220 -12.67 5.81 -9.65
CA TYR A 220 -11.38 5.10 -9.71
C TYR A 220 -11.55 3.64 -10.16
N ALA A 221 -12.51 2.92 -9.56
CA ALA A 221 -12.79 1.53 -9.93
C ALA A 221 -13.24 1.41 -11.39
N LYS A 222 -14.07 2.34 -11.88
CA LYS A 222 -14.48 2.38 -13.29
C LYS A 222 -13.28 2.62 -14.22
N ASP A 223 -12.42 3.58 -13.88
CA ASP A 223 -11.24 3.90 -14.69
C ASP A 223 -10.23 2.74 -14.71
N HIS A 224 -10.06 2.05 -13.58
CA HIS A 224 -9.10 0.95 -13.44
C HIS A 224 -9.62 -0.37 -14.04
N PHE A 225 -10.90 -0.71 -13.85
CA PHE A 225 -11.47 -2.00 -14.28
C PHE A 225 -12.27 -1.94 -15.58
N GLY A 226 -12.60 -0.74 -16.08
CA GLY A 226 -13.39 -0.54 -17.29
C GLY A 226 -14.77 -1.20 -17.22
N ASP A 227 -15.21 -1.79 -18.33
CA ASP A 227 -16.54 -2.41 -18.46
C ASP A 227 -16.74 -3.68 -17.60
N LYS A 228 -15.71 -4.11 -16.87
CA LYS A 228 -15.80 -5.24 -15.93
C LYS A 228 -16.52 -4.88 -14.64
N VAL A 229 -16.62 -3.59 -14.29
CA VAL A 229 -17.30 -3.12 -13.08
C VAL A 229 -18.32 -2.04 -13.43
N GLU A 230 -19.53 -2.19 -12.91
CA GLU A 230 -20.57 -1.16 -12.95
C GLU A 230 -20.87 -0.73 -11.50
N VAL A 231 -20.62 0.55 -11.20
CA VAL A 231 -20.84 1.12 -9.86
C VAL A 231 -22.19 1.83 -9.80
N LEU A 232 -23.02 1.45 -8.83
CA LEU A 232 -24.31 2.06 -8.54
C LEU A 232 -24.24 2.81 -7.21
N ASN A 233 -24.18 4.14 -7.27
CA ASN A 233 -24.19 4.99 -6.07
C ASN A 233 -25.61 5.19 -5.54
N VAL A 234 -25.78 5.09 -4.22
CA VAL A 234 -27.02 5.45 -3.51
C VAL A 234 -26.68 6.43 -2.40
N HIS A 235 -27.24 7.64 -2.49
CA HIS A 235 -26.93 8.76 -1.60
C HIS A 235 -27.95 8.92 -0.47
N ASP A 236 -27.57 9.70 0.53
CA ASP A 236 -28.41 10.13 1.65
C ASP A 236 -29.04 8.97 2.43
N VAL A 237 -28.31 7.86 2.53
CA VAL A 237 -28.79 6.66 3.20
C VAL A 237 -28.60 6.81 4.70
N ARG A 238 -29.68 6.60 5.45
CA ARG A 238 -29.66 6.56 6.92
C ARG A 238 -29.63 5.12 7.38
N SER A 239 -29.20 4.89 8.63
CA SER A 239 -29.19 3.55 9.22
C SER A 239 -30.56 2.87 9.12
N GLU A 240 -31.64 3.62 9.34
CA GLU A 240 -33.01 3.08 9.34
C GLU A 240 -33.51 2.73 7.93
N THR A 241 -32.97 3.36 6.89
CA THR A 241 -33.34 3.10 5.49
C THR A 241 -32.38 2.13 4.81
N PHE A 242 -31.29 1.72 5.48
CA PHE A 242 -30.23 0.90 4.90
C PHE A 242 -30.75 -0.44 4.34
N ALA A 243 -31.64 -1.12 5.07
CA ALA A 243 -32.20 -2.40 4.61
C ALA A 243 -32.97 -2.25 3.29
N ALA A 244 -33.77 -1.19 3.14
CA ALA A 244 -34.49 -0.91 1.89
C ALA A 244 -33.53 -0.57 0.74
N THR A 245 -32.42 0.12 1.03
CA THR A 245 -31.35 0.37 0.06
C THR A 245 -30.72 -0.93 -0.42
N VAL A 246 -30.40 -1.86 0.49
CA VAL A 246 -29.85 -3.18 0.13
C VAL A 246 -30.84 -3.95 -0.73
N ASP A 247 -32.14 -3.96 -0.38
CA ASP A 247 -33.17 -4.63 -1.17
C ASP A 247 -33.24 -4.08 -2.61
N SER A 248 -33.12 -2.75 -2.76
CA SER A 248 -33.06 -2.10 -4.08
C SER A 248 -31.80 -2.47 -4.88
N LEU A 249 -30.64 -2.54 -4.22
CA LEU A 249 -29.37 -2.92 -4.87
C LEU A 249 -29.35 -4.40 -5.26
N ALA A 250 -29.90 -5.28 -4.42
CA ALA A 250 -30.08 -6.70 -4.72
C ALA A 250 -31.00 -6.90 -5.93
N ALA A 251 -32.12 -6.15 -6.01
CA ALA A 251 -33.03 -6.18 -7.15
C ALA A 251 -32.41 -5.66 -8.46
N LYS A 252 -31.27 -4.95 -8.37
CA LYS A 252 -30.47 -4.49 -9.53
C LYS A 252 -29.28 -5.42 -9.82
N ASP A 253 -29.28 -6.62 -9.25
CA ASP A 253 -28.23 -7.64 -9.42
C ASP A 253 -26.85 -7.22 -8.90
N CYS A 254 -26.80 -6.32 -7.90
CA CYS A 254 -25.53 -6.02 -7.23
C CYS A 254 -25.06 -7.25 -6.44
N SER A 255 -23.83 -7.67 -6.69
CA SER A 255 -23.20 -8.82 -6.01
C SER A 255 -22.14 -8.40 -4.99
N VAL A 256 -21.82 -7.11 -4.95
CA VAL A 256 -21.01 -6.46 -3.93
C VAL A 256 -21.73 -5.20 -3.46
N ILE A 257 -21.78 -4.97 -2.15
CA ILE A 257 -22.26 -3.74 -1.53
C ILE A 257 -21.17 -3.20 -0.61
N MET A 258 -20.73 -1.97 -0.86
CA MET A 258 -19.68 -1.30 -0.10
C MET A 258 -20.26 -0.12 0.68
N VAL A 259 -19.85 -0.01 1.94
CA VAL A 259 -20.26 1.06 2.86
C VAL A 259 -19.03 1.72 3.49
N LEU A 260 -19.18 2.98 3.83
CA LEU A 260 -18.28 3.73 4.71
C LEU A 260 -19.09 4.13 5.96
N ASN A 261 -18.40 4.26 7.09
CA ASN A 261 -18.93 4.64 8.41
C ASN A 261 -19.60 3.51 9.22
N GLN A 262 -19.25 3.47 10.51
CA GLN A 262 -19.68 2.48 11.51
C GLN A 262 -21.20 2.46 11.75
N ILE A 263 -21.92 3.54 11.39
CA ILE A 263 -23.38 3.59 11.54
C ILE A 263 -24.09 2.46 10.77
N PHE A 264 -23.42 1.88 9.77
CA PHE A 264 -23.96 0.78 8.99
C PHE A 264 -23.56 -0.60 9.50
N ASP A 265 -22.71 -0.76 10.51
CA ASP A 265 -22.18 -2.08 10.92
C ASP A 265 -23.28 -3.09 11.29
N GLU A 266 -24.20 -2.69 12.16
CA GLU A 266 -25.33 -3.54 12.57
C GLU A 266 -26.29 -3.84 11.40
N PRO A 267 -26.80 -2.84 10.64
CA PRO A 267 -27.70 -3.14 9.52
C PRO A 267 -27.00 -3.86 8.36
N LEU A 268 -25.68 -3.71 8.18
CA LEU A 268 -24.86 -4.47 7.24
C LEU A 268 -24.80 -5.94 7.63
N ALA A 269 -24.62 -6.26 8.91
CA ALA A 269 -24.63 -7.63 9.40
C ALA A 269 -26.00 -8.30 9.22
N ALA A 270 -27.09 -7.58 9.49
CA ALA A 270 -28.45 -8.06 9.25
C ALA A 270 -28.72 -8.31 7.74
N ALA A 271 -28.25 -7.41 6.87
CA ALA A 271 -28.34 -7.55 5.43
C ALA A 271 -27.56 -8.77 4.90
N ALA A 272 -26.37 -9.02 5.43
CA ALA A 272 -25.55 -10.18 5.06
C ALA A 272 -26.22 -11.51 5.39
N ALA A 273 -26.96 -11.60 6.50
CA ALA A 273 -27.75 -12.78 6.85
C ALA A 273 -28.91 -13.01 5.86
N LYS A 274 -29.53 -11.93 5.37
CA LYS A 274 -30.64 -11.97 4.41
C LYS A 274 -30.18 -12.31 2.99
N TYR A 275 -28.99 -11.86 2.59
CA TYR A 275 -28.45 -11.99 1.23
C TYR A 275 -27.10 -12.74 1.20
N PRO A 276 -27.08 -14.06 1.40
CA PRO A 276 -25.83 -14.84 1.48
C PRO A 276 -25.01 -14.84 0.19
N SER A 277 -25.61 -14.51 -0.96
CA SER A 277 -24.95 -14.41 -2.27
C SER A 277 -24.30 -13.05 -2.55
N ILE A 278 -24.59 -12.03 -1.74
CA ILE A 278 -24.01 -10.69 -1.88
C ILE A 278 -22.84 -10.56 -0.91
N ARG A 279 -21.72 -10.02 -1.39
CA ARG A 279 -20.57 -9.65 -0.55
C ARG A 279 -20.77 -8.24 0.00
N PHE A 280 -20.70 -8.09 1.30
CA PHE A 280 -20.85 -6.82 2.01
C PHE A 280 -19.49 -6.37 2.53
N VAL A 281 -19.09 -5.13 2.24
CA VAL A 281 -17.74 -4.63 2.53
C VAL A 281 -17.81 -3.36 3.37
N ALA A 282 -17.27 -3.43 4.59
CA ALA A 282 -17.03 -2.31 5.49
C ALA A 282 -15.68 -1.66 5.15
N LEU A 283 -15.68 -0.38 4.78
CA LEU A 283 -14.47 0.35 4.39
C LEU A 283 -13.96 1.22 5.53
N ASN A 284 -12.73 0.99 6.00
CA ASN A 284 -12.10 1.75 7.09
C ASN A 284 -12.87 1.74 8.42
N HIS A 285 -13.70 0.71 8.68
CA HIS A 285 -14.30 0.47 9.99
C HIS A 285 -14.37 -1.03 10.31
N GLY A 286 -14.40 -1.35 11.61
CA GLY A 286 -14.27 -2.73 12.10
C GLY A 286 -15.63 -3.41 12.30
N LEU A 287 -15.68 -4.70 11.99
CA LEU A 287 -16.77 -5.61 12.32
C LEU A 287 -16.28 -6.63 13.37
N PRO A 288 -17.17 -7.23 14.19
CA PRO A 288 -16.77 -8.23 15.17
C PRO A 288 -16.12 -9.46 14.50
N GLU A 289 -15.23 -10.12 15.25
CA GLU A 289 -14.71 -11.43 14.87
C GLU A 289 -15.82 -12.48 14.80
N GLY A 290 -15.66 -13.50 13.96
CA GLY A 290 -16.67 -14.56 13.79
C GLY A 290 -17.93 -14.14 13.02
N ARG A 291 -17.86 -13.04 12.25
CA ARG A 291 -18.92 -12.57 11.34
C ARG A 291 -19.21 -13.54 10.20
N LEU A 292 -20.32 -13.33 9.50
CA LEU A 292 -20.73 -14.13 8.34
C LEU A 292 -19.66 -14.11 7.23
N PRO A 293 -19.50 -15.19 6.46
CA PRO A 293 -18.43 -15.32 5.45
C PRO A 293 -18.56 -14.37 4.25
N ASN A 294 -19.71 -13.71 4.12
CA ASN A 294 -19.97 -12.69 3.11
C ASN A 294 -19.84 -11.25 3.66
N LEU A 295 -19.32 -11.06 4.88
CA LEU A 295 -18.97 -9.77 5.47
C LEU A 295 -17.46 -9.57 5.47
N TYR A 296 -17.03 -8.49 4.83
CA TYR A 296 -15.64 -8.15 4.63
C TYR A 296 -15.30 -6.82 5.27
N VAL A 297 -14.08 -6.69 5.77
CA VAL A 297 -13.49 -5.41 6.15
C VAL A 297 -12.30 -5.14 5.25
N VAL A 298 -12.25 -3.94 4.69
CA VAL A 298 -11.09 -3.46 3.96
C VAL A 298 -10.73 -2.10 4.53
N ALA A 299 -9.53 -1.99 5.09
CA ALA A 299 -9.07 -0.74 5.69
C ALA A 299 -7.64 -0.42 5.31
N GLY A 300 -7.36 0.87 5.24
CA GLY A 300 -6.06 1.42 4.92
C GLY A 300 -5.43 2.21 6.06
N HIS A 301 -4.18 2.59 5.85
CA HIS A 301 -3.41 3.48 6.71
C HIS A 301 -3.13 4.81 6.00
N TRP A 302 -2.95 5.88 6.77
CA TRP A 302 -2.72 7.26 6.29
C TRP A 302 -1.72 8.04 7.15
N GLU A 303 -1.29 7.48 8.27
CA GLU A 303 -0.72 8.23 9.39
C GLU A 303 0.64 8.86 9.05
N GLU A 304 1.53 8.09 8.39
CA GLU A 304 2.91 8.50 8.05
C GLU A 304 2.99 9.64 7.04
N PHE A 305 1.86 9.98 6.43
CA PHE A 305 1.77 10.98 5.38
C PHE A 305 2.07 12.41 5.86
N ASN A 306 1.87 12.69 7.15
CA ASN A 306 2.13 14.00 7.74
C ASN A 306 3.58 14.45 7.59
N TYR A 307 4.54 13.52 7.59
CA TYR A 307 5.95 13.80 7.34
C TYR A 307 6.17 14.47 5.98
N VAL A 308 5.55 13.90 4.94
CA VAL A 308 5.63 14.41 3.57
C VAL A 308 4.97 15.79 3.46
N LEU A 309 3.85 15.99 4.15
CA LEU A 309 3.20 17.30 4.21
C LEU A 309 4.07 18.35 4.92
N GLY A 310 4.79 17.94 5.96
CA GLY A 310 5.75 18.77 6.68
C GLY A 310 6.88 19.29 5.79
N ILE A 311 7.43 18.44 4.93
CA ILE A 311 8.45 18.82 3.93
C ILE A 311 7.92 19.95 3.04
N LEU A 312 6.71 19.80 2.51
CA LEU A 312 6.11 20.80 1.62
C LEU A 312 5.85 22.13 2.34
N ALA A 313 5.29 22.09 3.56
CA ALA A 313 5.01 23.28 4.35
C ALA A 313 6.29 24.00 4.82
N GLY A 314 7.31 23.26 5.24
CA GLY A 314 8.61 23.78 5.66
C GLY A 314 9.38 24.45 4.52
N ALA A 315 9.18 23.98 3.28
CA ALA A 315 9.74 24.59 2.08
C ALA A 315 8.98 25.85 1.65
N ALA A 316 7.67 25.89 1.89
CA ALA A 316 6.79 26.99 1.49
C ALA A 316 6.86 28.21 2.42
N THR A 317 7.13 28.03 3.72
CA THR A 317 7.18 29.13 4.69
C THR A 317 8.31 30.12 4.39
N LYS A 318 8.01 31.42 4.49
CA LYS A 318 8.99 32.52 4.44
C LYS A 318 9.34 33.02 5.84
N THR A 319 8.40 32.96 6.77
CA THR A 319 8.60 33.40 8.16
C THR A 319 9.34 32.38 9.02
N GLY A 320 9.37 31.11 8.61
CA GLY A 320 9.81 30.00 9.44
C GLY A 320 8.78 29.61 10.52
N LYS A 321 7.56 30.16 10.49
CA LYS A 321 6.46 29.80 11.38
C LYS A 321 5.37 29.10 10.58
N ILE A 322 5.13 27.83 10.89
CA ILE A 322 4.10 27.01 10.24
C ILE A 322 2.95 26.83 11.23
N GLY A 323 1.71 26.94 10.78
CA GLY A 323 0.53 26.65 11.60
C GLY A 323 0.03 25.22 11.40
N PHE A 324 -0.35 24.57 12.50
CA PHE A 324 -0.97 23.24 12.50
C PHE A 324 -2.26 23.29 13.33
N LEU A 325 -3.38 22.89 12.73
CA LEU A 325 -4.68 22.79 13.40
C LEU A 325 -4.89 21.35 13.83
N ALA A 326 -4.88 21.10 15.14
CA ALA A 326 -5.02 19.76 15.72
C ALA A 326 -6.43 19.55 16.29
N ILE A 327 -6.90 18.30 16.35
CA ILE A 327 -8.21 17.98 16.93
C ILE A 327 -8.13 18.11 18.45
N VAL A 328 -7.29 17.28 19.09
CA VAL A 328 -7.15 17.20 20.55
C VAL A 328 -5.71 16.87 20.97
N PRO A 329 -5.28 17.22 22.19
CA PRO A 329 -3.95 16.91 22.69
C PRO A 329 -3.83 15.46 23.19
N GLU A 330 -3.95 14.49 22.29
CA GLU A 330 -3.89 13.04 22.56
C GLU A 330 -2.69 12.37 21.87
N PRO A 331 -2.25 11.16 22.31
CA PRO A 331 -1.02 10.56 21.80
C PRO A 331 -0.95 10.37 20.28
N TRP A 332 -2.04 9.90 19.66
CA TRP A 332 -2.10 9.74 18.21
C TRP A 332 -1.99 11.11 17.50
N GLN A 333 -2.56 12.18 18.05
CA GLN A 333 -2.43 13.52 17.46
C GLN A 333 -1.02 14.08 17.66
N PHE A 334 -0.39 13.84 18.80
CA PHE A 334 1.01 14.22 19.04
C PHE A 334 1.95 13.52 18.05
N ARG A 335 1.68 12.25 17.72
CA ARG A 335 2.38 11.53 16.66
C ARG A 335 2.29 12.27 15.31
N LEU A 336 1.09 12.57 14.83
CA LEU A 336 0.90 13.26 13.54
C LEU A 336 1.58 14.64 13.53
N ILE A 337 1.50 15.39 14.64
CA ILE A 337 2.18 16.69 14.78
C ILE A 337 3.70 16.51 14.71
N ASN A 338 4.25 15.51 15.40
CA ASN A 338 5.69 15.27 15.42
C ASN A 338 6.20 14.78 14.06
N GLU A 339 5.47 13.92 13.35
CA GLU A 339 5.78 13.51 11.98
C GLU A 339 5.88 14.73 11.06
N PHE A 340 4.86 15.59 11.09
CA PHE A 340 4.84 16.84 10.34
C PHE A 340 6.03 17.73 10.71
N ALA A 341 6.31 17.88 12.01
CA ALA A 341 7.39 18.72 12.49
C ALA A 341 8.79 18.19 12.11
N LEU A 342 8.97 16.87 11.97
CA LEU A 342 10.20 16.26 11.46
C LEU A 342 10.37 16.55 9.97
N GLY A 343 9.31 16.42 9.17
CA GLY A 343 9.34 16.79 7.76
C GLY A 343 9.67 18.27 7.53
N VAL A 344 9.08 19.16 8.34
CA VAL A 344 9.42 20.60 8.35
C VAL A 344 10.91 20.80 8.65
N ARG A 345 11.44 20.09 9.65
CA ARG A 345 12.83 20.21 10.10
C ARG A 345 13.82 19.72 9.05
N GLU A 346 13.49 18.67 8.30
CA GLU A 346 14.36 18.13 7.24
C GLU A 346 14.67 19.21 6.19
N VAL A 347 13.67 20.02 5.81
CA VAL A 347 13.87 21.07 4.81
C VAL A 347 14.21 22.44 5.39
N ASN A 348 13.78 22.73 6.61
CA ASN A 348 13.93 24.02 7.26
C ASN A 348 14.21 23.85 8.76
N PRO A 349 15.47 23.56 9.15
CA PRO A 349 15.83 23.23 10.53
C PRO A 349 15.56 24.32 11.57
N LYS A 350 15.36 25.57 11.13
CA LYS A 350 15.07 26.73 12.00
C LYS A 350 13.58 27.02 12.14
N ALA A 351 12.73 26.33 11.38
CA ALA A 351 11.31 26.58 11.41
C ALA A 351 10.65 25.95 12.64
N VAL A 352 9.57 26.59 13.09
CA VAL A 352 8.78 26.18 14.25
C VAL A 352 7.36 25.89 13.81
N VAL A 353 6.81 24.77 14.27
CA VAL A 353 5.40 24.40 14.06
C VAL A 353 4.58 24.91 15.24
N HIS A 354 3.61 25.76 14.99
CA HIS A 354 2.72 26.36 15.97
C HIS A 354 1.38 25.62 15.96
N VAL A 355 1.03 24.98 17.07
CA VAL A 355 -0.14 24.12 17.18
C VAL A 355 -1.24 24.82 17.97
N ARG A 356 -2.47 24.77 17.45
CA ARG A 356 -3.71 25.10 18.18
C ARG A 356 -4.74 24.01 17.96
N TYR A 357 -5.62 23.82 18.95
CA TYR A 357 -6.60 22.74 18.96
C TYR A 357 -8.02 23.26 18.76
N TYR A 358 -8.80 22.58 17.90
CA TYR A 358 -10.19 22.97 17.61
C TYR A 358 -11.25 22.03 18.21
N GLY A 359 -10.89 20.86 18.74
CA GLY A 359 -11.79 19.97 19.48
C GLY A 359 -12.59 18.97 18.63
N TRP A 360 -13.21 18.02 19.31
CA TRP A 360 -14.01 16.92 18.73
C TRP A 360 -15.34 17.34 18.10
N ASP A 361 -15.75 18.61 18.26
CA ASP A 361 -16.99 19.11 17.67
C ASP A 361 -16.83 19.46 16.17
N TRP A 362 -15.59 19.45 15.65
CA TRP A 362 -15.24 19.81 14.29
C TRP A 362 -15.85 21.16 13.86
N SER A 363 -15.99 22.10 14.80
CA SER A 363 -16.67 23.37 14.56
C SER A 363 -15.91 24.22 13.53
N PRO A 364 -16.49 24.52 12.35
CA PRO A 364 -15.84 25.36 11.36
C PRO A 364 -15.54 26.76 11.91
N ALA A 365 -16.39 27.27 12.81
CA ALA A 365 -16.18 28.56 13.47
C ALA A 365 -14.97 28.51 14.41
N ASN A 366 -14.82 27.45 15.19
CA ASN A 366 -13.66 27.29 16.08
C ASN A 366 -12.37 27.06 15.29
N GLY A 367 -12.39 26.19 14.27
CA GLY A 367 -11.25 25.98 13.36
C GLY A 367 -10.75 27.29 12.74
N LEU A 368 -11.66 28.16 12.28
CA LEU A 368 -11.33 29.49 11.78
C LEU A 368 -10.76 30.43 12.86
N ALA A 369 -11.29 30.39 14.08
CA ALA A 369 -10.76 31.18 15.18
C ALA A 369 -9.31 30.78 15.50
N GLN A 370 -9.01 29.47 15.55
CA GLN A 370 -7.65 28.98 15.78
C GLN A 370 -6.70 29.35 14.63
N ALA A 371 -7.14 29.22 13.38
CA ALA A 371 -6.36 29.61 12.20
C ALA A 371 -6.01 31.11 12.22
N ARG A 372 -6.99 31.97 12.55
CA ARG A 372 -6.78 33.43 12.69
C ARG A 372 -5.74 33.75 13.75
N ALA A 373 -5.78 33.06 14.88
CA ALA A 373 -4.80 33.25 15.94
C ALA A 373 -3.38 32.84 15.50
N LEU A 374 -3.23 31.73 14.77
CA LEU A 374 -1.94 31.31 14.21
C LEU A 374 -1.38 32.31 13.17
N VAL A 375 -2.23 32.82 12.28
CA VAL A 375 -1.81 33.88 11.33
C VAL A 375 -1.42 35.16 12.06
N ALA A 376 -2.15 35.54 13.13
CA ALA A 376 -1.79 36.68 13.98
C ALA A 376 -0.45 36.47 14.70
N ASP A 377 -0.12 35.24 15.08
CA ASP A 377 1.17 34.85 15.66
C ASP A 377 2.31 34.79 14.61
N GLY A 378 1.98 35.02 13.34
CA GLY A 378 2.91 35.16 12.21
C GLY A 378 3.12 33.92 11.37
N CYS A 379 2.26 32.90 11.48
CA CYS A 379 2.31 31.73 10.61
C CYS A 379 1.90 32.08 9.17
N ASP A 380 2.65 31.59 8.18
CA ASP A 380 2.42 31.88 6.75
C ASP A 380 2.31 30.63 5.86
N ALA A 381 2.53 29.45 6.42
CA ALA A 381 2.25 28.16 5.79
C ALA A 381 1.47 27.27 6.76
N PHE A 382 0.55 26.46 6.25
CA PHE A 382 -0.33 25.59 7.03
C PHE A 382 -0.46 24.21 6.39
N GLY A 383 -0.70 23.18 7.20
CA GLY A 383 -1.03 21.86 6.68
C GLY A 383 -1.01 20.76 7.74
N PRO A 384 -1.80 19.69 7.57
CA PRO A 384 -2.99 19.64 6.70
C PRO A 384 -4.11 20.59 7.20
N VAL A 385 -4.97 21.07 6.29
CA VAL A 385 -6.10 21.96 6.59
C VAL A 385 -7.40 21.35 6.08
N ASN A 386 -8.20 20.84 7.00
CA ASN A 386 -9.48 20.16 6.78
C ASN A 386 -10.72 21.08 6.78
N PHE A 387 -10.54 22.38 7.00
CA PHE A 387 -11.62 23.36 7.06
C PHE A 387 -11.67 24.23 5.81
N PRO A 388 -12.60 24.00 4.87
CA PRO A 388 -12.58 24.79 3.66
C PRO A 388 -12.96 26.27 3.90
N ASN A 389 -13.66 26.64 4.99
CA ASN A 389 -13.85 28.05 5.38
C ASN A 389 -12.54 28.71 5.87
N VAL A 390 -11.59 27.93 6.39
CA VAL A 390 -10.23 28.41 6.68
C VAL A 390 -9.48 28.65 5.38
N LEU A 391 -9.56 27.74 4.41
CA LEU A 391 -8.95 27.91 3.09
C LEU A 391 -9.49 29.15 2.37
N ASP A 392 -10.80 29.37 2.40
CA ASP A 392 -11.44 30.56 1.82
C ASP A 392 -10.93 31.85 2.49
N TRP A 393 -10.77 31.81 3.82
CA TRP A 393 -10.23 32.95 4.56
C TRP A 393 -8.75 33.22 4.23
N PHE A 394 -7.90 32.18 4.14
CA PHE A 394 -6.51 32.33 3.71
C PHE A 394 -6.38 32.91 2.30
N ALA A 395 -7.25 32.49 1.38
CA ALA A 395 -7.31 33.07 0.03
C ALA A 395 -7.68 34.56 0.07
N SER A 396 -8.62 34.95 0.94
CA SER A 396 -9.00 36.36 1.14
C SER A 396 -7.86 37.21 1.70
N GLU A 397 -7.09 36.71 2.66
CA GLU A 397 -5.94 37.42 3.25
C GLU A 397 -4.79 37.54 2.23
N SER A 398 -4.57 36.51 1.42
CA SER A 398 -3.61 36.54 0.32
C SER A 398 -3.99 37.55 -0.76
N GLY A 399 -5.28 37.80 -0.97
CA GLY A 399 -5.78 38.91 -1.79
C GLY A 399 -5.46 40.30 -1.22
N ARG A 400 -5.24 40.41 0.09
CA ARG A 400 -4.91 41.66 0.81
C ARG A 400 -3.39 41.87 1.01
N GLY A 401 -2.56 41.10 0.29
CA GLY A 401 -1.10 41.22 0.34
C GLY A 401 -0.41 40.40 1.43
N ARG A 402 -1.16 39.62 2.22
CA ARG A 402 -0.59 38.71 3.23
C ARG A 402 -0.71 37.27 2.74
N THR A 403 0.29 36.80 1.99
CA THR A 403 0.29 35.43 1.46
C THR A 403 0.30 34.41 2.58
N VAL A 404 -0.75 33.59 2.64
CA VAL A 404 -0.84 32.43 3.53
C VAL A 404 -1.05 31.20 2.66
N LEU A 405 -0.08 30.28 2.67
CA LEU A 405 -0.15 29.05 1.90
C LEU A 405 -0.69 27.91 2.75
N ALA A 406 -1.36 26.95 2.12
CA ALA A 406 -1.92 25.81 2.83
C ALA A 406 -1.75 24.51 2.04
N ILE A 407 -1.65 23.40 2.75
CA ILE A 407 -1.91 22.06 2.22
C ILE A 407 -3.32 21.70 2.67
N GLY A 408 -4.21 21.43 1.72
CA GLY A 408 -5.57 21.01 2.05
C GLY A 408 -5.59 19.62 2.69
N GLU A 409 -6.71 19.23 3.27
CA GLU A 409 -7.01 17.84 3.58
C GLU A 409 -8.33 17.50 2.89
N GLU A 410 -8.31 16.46 2.07
CA GLU A 410 -9.45 16.03 1.25
C GLU A 410 -10.01 17.12 0.34
N GLN A 411 -9.27 18.20 0.07
CA GLN A 411 -9.64 19.23 -0.90
C GLN A 411 -8.57 19.26 -1.99
N PRO A 412 -8.92 19.20 -3.28
CA PRO A 412 -7.94 19.37 -4.34
C PRO A 412 -7.36 20.76 -4.29
N TRP A 413 -6.10 20.92 -4.70
CA TRP A 413 -5.46 22.24 -4.66
C TRP A 413 -6.16 23.24 -5.58
N ARG A 414 -6.88 22.78 -6.60
CA ARG A 414 -7.73 23.61 -7.46
C ARG A 414 -8.92 24.26 -6.75
N TYR A 415 -9.28 23.82 -5.54
CA TYR A 415 -10.32 24.49 -4.75
C TYR A 415 -9.92 25.95 -4.42
N GLN A 416 -8.66 26.18 -4.04
CA GLN A 416 -8.09 27.51 -3.83
C GLN A 416 -6.68 27.60 -4.46
N PRO A 417 -6.59 27.71 -5.81
CA PRO A 417 -5.34 27.51 -6.54
C PRO A 417 -4.29 28.60 -6.27
N ARG A 418 -4.69 29.74 -5.69
CA ARG A 418 -3.75 30.80 -5.31
C ARG A 418 -2.95 30.51 -4.05
N ILE A 419 -3.43 29.61 -3.19
CA ILE A 419 -2.87 29.38 -1.85
C ILE A 419 -2.58 27.92 -1.55
N MET A 420 -3.24 26.98 -2.23
CA MET A 420 -3.08 25.55 -1.95
C MET A 420 -1.85 24.98 -2.64
N ILE A 421 -0.91 24.45 -1.86
CA ILE A 421 0.33 23.79 -2.30
C ILE A 421 0.02 22.42 -2.90
N ALA A 422 -0.77 21.63 -2.18
CA ALA A 422 -1.19 20.29 -2.53
C ALA A 422 -2.58 20.04 -1.94
N GLY A 423 -3.25 19.02 -2.48
CA GLY A 423 -4.59 18.61 -2.08
C GLY A 423 -4.63 17.13 -1.81
N PRO A 424 -3.96 16.65 -0.75
CA PRO A 424 -3.95 15.24 -0.44
C PRO A 424 -5.34 14.71 -0.13
N ILE A 425 -5.59 13.47 -0.55
CA ILE A 425 -6.87 12.77 -0.41
C ILE A 425 -6.59 11.36 0.10
N ARG A 426 -7.41 10.87 1.02
CA ARG A 426 -7.46 9.43 1.32
C ARG A 426 -8.01 8.70 0.10
N ASN A 427 -7.17 7.93 -0.60
CA ASN A 427 -7.60 7.26 -1.83
C ASN A 427 -8.38 5.98 -1.55
N PHE A 428 -9.68 6.11 -1.31
CA PHE A 428 -10.60 4.97 -1.16
C PHE A 428 -10.68 4.07 -2.41
N GLY A 429 -10.28 4.57 -3.58
CA GLY A 429 -10.14 3.76 -4.80
C GLY A 429 -9.15 2.60 -4.63
N LEU A 430 -8.11 2.78 -3.82
CA LEU A 430 -7.15 1.70 -3.50
C LEU A 430 -7.78 0.61 -2.63
N LEU A 431 -8.76 0.94 -1.78
CA LEU A 431 -9.53 -0.07 -1.04
C LEU A 431 -10.47 -0.83 -1.98
N PHE A 432 -11.10 -0.13 -2.93
CA PHE A 432 -11.91 -0.77 -3.98
C PHE A 432 -11.05 -1.72 -4.81
N GLU A 433 -9.86 -1.31 -5.23
CA GLU A 433 -8.92 -2.15 -5.98
C GLU A 433 -8.49 -3.37 -5.18
N ALA A 434 -8.14 -3.16 -3.91
CA ALA A 434 -7.75 -4.21 -2.98
C ALA A 434 -8.82 -5.29 -2.80
N PHE A 435 -10.10 -4.95 -2.96
CA PHE A 435 -11.21 -5.90 -2.87
C PHE A 435 -11.65 -6.46 -4.23
N LEU A 436 -11.96 -5.57 -5.18
CA LEU A 436 -12.53 -5.90 -6.48
C LEU A 436 -11.53 -6.61 -7.39
N GLY A 437 -10.23 -6.30 -7.28
CA GLY A 437 -9.17 -6.95 -8.06
C GLY A 437 -9.20 -8.48 -7.91
N PRO A 438 -9.07 -9.01 -6.68
CA PRO A 438 -9.23 -10.44 -6.41
C PRO A 438 -10.57 -11.01 -6.89
N VAL A 439 -11.69 -10.32 -6.61
CA VAL A 439 -13.04 -10.78 -7.01
C VAL A 439 -13.16 -10.94 -8.52
N LEU A 440 -12.69 -9.96 -9.30
CA LEU A 440 -12.66 -10.01 -10.77
C LEU A 440 -11.69 -11.05 -11.31
N GLY A 441 -10.64 -11.38 -10.54
CA GLY A 441 -9.70 -12.45 -10.82
C GLY A 441 -10.24 -13.84 -10.48
N GLY A 442 -11.46 -13.97 -9.94
CA GLY A 442 -12.03 -15.25 -9.50
C GLY A 442 -11.45 -15.76 -8.18
N VAL A 443 -10.74 -14.91 -7.44
CA VAL A 443 -10.16 -15.22 -6.13
C VAL A 443 -11.13 -14.77 -5.04
N VAL A 444 -11.35 -15.60 -4.02
CA VAL A 444 -12.10 -15.21 -2.83
C VAL A 444 -11.19 -14.28 -2.01
N PRO A 445 -11.54 -12.99 -1.83
CA PRO A 445 -10.73 -12.11 -0.99
C PRO A 445 -10.76 -12.60 0.46
N PRO A 446 -9.71 -12.36 1.27
CA PRO A 446 -9.77 -12.63 2.69
C PRO A 446 -10.89 -11.80 3.33
N PRO A 447 -11.56 -12.32 4.38
CA PRO A 447 -12.58 -11.58 5.11
C PRO A 447 -12.10 -10.22 5.62
N ASP A 448 -10.82 -10.12 6.00
CA ASP A 448 -10.19 -8.89 6.47
C ASP A 448 -8.99 -8.54 5.60
N ARG A 449 -8.90 -7.28 5.20
CA ARG A 449 -7.73 -6.71 4.54
C ARG A 449 -7.39 -5.36 5.15
N TYR A 450 -6.39 -5.36 6.03
CA TYR A 450 -5.88 -4.16 6.69
C TYR A 450 -4.60 -3.66 6.02
N GLY A 451 -4.20 -2.42 6.35
CA GLY A 451 -2.89 -1.90 5.96
C GLY A 451 -2.77 -1.56 4.47
N VAL A 452 -3.87 -1.30 3.76
CA VAL A 452 -3.80 -0.74 2.41
C VAL A 452 -3.23 0.68 2.48
N ASP A 453 -2.12 0.96 1.80
CA ASP A 453 -1.57 2.32 1.72
C ASP A 453 -2.54 3.22 0.93
N MET A 454 -3.12 4.22 1.60
CA MET A 454 -4.06 5.16 0.96
C MET A 454 -3.40 6.49 0.59
N ASN A 455 -2.09 6.65 0.82
CA ASN A 455 -1.38 7.91 0.74
C ASN A 455 -1.21 8.44 -0.69
N VAL A 456 -1.91 9.53 -1.02
CA VAL A 456 -1.74 10.27 -2.28
C VAL A 456 -1.81 11.78 -2.07
N LEU A 457 -0.97 12.52 -2.80
CA LEU A 457 -0.84 13.98 -2.71
C LEU A 457 -1.81 14.77 -3.59
N SER A 458 -2.47 14.12 -4.55
CA SER A 458 -3.42 14.77 -5.45
C SER A 458 -4.64 13.93 -5.75
N TRP A 459 -5.68 14.65 -6.16
CA TRP A 459 -6.84 14.12 -6.85
C TRP A 459 -6.47 13.74 -8.30
N PRO A 460 -7.19 12.79 -8.93
CA PRO A 460 -6.96 12.44 -10.32
C PRO A 460 -7.14 13.60 -11.28
N GLY A 461 -6.32 13.58 -12.33
CA GLY A 461 -6.26 14.67 -13.30
C GLY A 461 -5.55 15.93 -12.78
N GLU A 462 -4.97 15.87 -11.57
CA GLU A 462 -4.15 16.94 -11.01
C GLU A 462 -2.72 16.47 -10.71
N PRO A 463 -1.71 17.30 -10.99
CA PRO A 463 -0.36 17.05 -10.48
C PRO A 463 -0.36 17.06 -8.95
N PRO A 464 0.53 16.27 -8.30
CA PRO A 464 0.69 16.21 -6.84
C PRO A 464 0.86 17.58 -6.17
N ILE A 465 1.57 18.47 -6.85
CA ILE A 465 1.85 19.83 -6.39
C ILE A 465 1.23 20.82 -7.38
N ASN A 466 0.66 21.89 -6.84
CA ASN A 466 0.17 23.02 -7.62
C ASN A 466 1.31 23.62 -8.47
N PRO A 467 1.18 23.61 -9.81
CA PRO A 467 2.22 24.11 -10.72
C PRO A 467 2.61 25.57 -10.47
N ASP A 468 1.67 26.40 -10.06
CA ASP A 468 1.89 27.84 -9.81
C ASP A 468 2.80 28.07 -8.59
N LEU A 469 2.82 27.11 -7.67
CA LEU A 469 3.65 27.16 -6.46
C LEU A 469 4.90 26.29 -6.57
N ALA A 470 4.98 25.39 -7.55
CA ALA A 470 6.08 24.44 -7.69
C ALA A 470 7.46 25.12 -7.75
N THR A 471 7.58 26.24 -8.47
CA THR A 471 8.84 27.00 -8.56
C THR A 471 9.32 27.52 -7.20
N VAL A 472 8.38 27.96 -6.34
CA VAL A 472 8.70 28.45 -4.99
C VAL A 472 9.23 27.31 -4.13
N LEU A 473 8.56 26.16 -4.13
CA LEU A 473 8.99 25.00 -3.35
C LEU A 473 10.32 24.42 -3.85
N SER A 474 10.51 24.32 -5.17
CA SER A 474 11.73 23.77 -5.77
C SER A 474 12.98 24.64 -5.56
N SER A 475 12.81 25.89 -5.13
CA SER A 475 13.93 26.77 -4.77
C SER A 475 14.66 26.29 -3.51
N ARG A 476 13.97 25.61 -2.59
CA ARG A 476 14.54 24.96 -1.41
C ARG A 476 15.21 23.66 -1.83
N LYS A 477 16.54 23.60 -1.63
CA LYS A 477 17.33 22.40 -1.84
C LYS A 477 17.87 21.89 -0.51
N VAL A 478 17.84 20.57 -0.36
CA VAL A 478 18.26 19.87 0.85
C VAL A 478 19.16 18.73 0.43
N THR A 479 20.21 18.48 1.22
CA THR A 479 21.05 17.31 1.05
C THR A 479 20.70 16.33 2.15
N THR A 480 20.23 15.14 1.79
CA THR A 480 20.01 14.03 2.73
C THR A 480 21.14 13.01 2.60
N PRO A 481 21.47 12.25 3.66
CA PRO A 481 22.51 11.23 3.60
C PRO A 481 22.25 10.15 2.54
N ASP A 482 20.99 9.79 2.32
CA ASP A 482 20.57 8.64 1.53
C ASP A 482 20.18 9.00 0.08
N LEU A 483 19.62 10.19 -0.16
CA LEU A 483 19.17 10.63 -1.49
C LEU A 483 20.06 11.72 -2.11
N GLY A 484 21.06 12.21 -1.37
CA GLY A 484 21.90 13.31 -1.81
C GLY A 484 21.13 14.63 -1.91
N LYS A 485 21.51 15.48 -2.87
CA LYS A 485 20.96 16.83 -2.99
C LYS A 485 19.74 16.88 -3.91
N LEU A 486 18.58 17.18 -3.34
CA LEU A 486 17.30 17.27 -4.05
C LEU A 486 16.63 18.63 -3.80
N ASN A 487 15.62 18.97 -4.59
CA ASN A 487 14.68 20.02 -4.22
C ASN A 487 13.58 19.47 -3.29
N ALA A 488 12.85 20.34 -2.60
CA ALA A 488 11.86 19.92 -1.60
C ALA A 488 10.70 19.08 -2.17
N ILE A 489 10.28 19.31 -3.43
CA ILE A 489 9.23 18.50 -4.07
C ILE A 489 9.76 17.09 -4.34
N ASP A 490 10.94 16.98 -4.95
CA ASP A 490 11.56 15.67 -5.24
C ASP A 490 11.82 14.89 -3.94
N LEU A 491 12.26 15.58 -2.88
CA LEU A 491 12.41 14.98 -1.56
C LEU A 491 11.07 14.46 -1.01
N ALA A 492 10.01 15.26 -1.06
CA ALA A 492 8.68 14.83 -0.60
C ALA A 492 8.20 13.58 -1.35
N MET A 493 8.34 13.56 -2.68
CA MET A 493 7.93 12.42 -3.51
C MET A 493 8.76 11.17 -3.23
N ARG A 494 10.08 11.29 -3.07
CA ARG A 494 10.94 10.16 -2.74
C ARG A 494 10.74 9.65 -1.33
N ARG A 495 10.50 10.51 -0.34
CA ARG A 495 10.16 10.10 1.02
C ARG A 495 8.83 9.35 1.05
N MET A 496 7.84 9.80 0.29
CA MET A 496 6.57 9.07 0.15
C MET A 496 6.76 7.66 -0.45
N GLU A 497 7.64 7.51 -1.44
CA GLU A 497 8.01 6.21 -2.01
C GLU A 497 8.75 5.33 -0.99
N GLN A 498 9.73 5.87 -0.29
CA GLN A 498 10.48 5.11 0.72
C GLN A 498 9.61 4.69 1.91
N LEU A 499 8.65 5.51 2.34
CA LEU A 499 7.67 5.15 3.36
C LEU A 499 6.81 3.97 2.88
N ARG A 500 6.30 4.02 1.65
CA ARG A 500 5.56 2.91 1.04
C ARG A 500 6.38 1.62 0.94
N GLU A 501 7.68 1.74 0.68
CA GLU A 501 8.62 0.61 0.60
C GLU A 501 9.15 0.16 1.97
N ASN A 502 8.77 0.84 3.06
CA ASN A 502 9.34 0.67 4.40
C ASN A 502 10.89 0.78 4.42
N SER A 503 11.45 1.61 3.55
CA SER A 503 12.89 1.85 3.42
C SER A 503 13.36 3.15 4.11
N PHE A 504 12.44 3.88 4.75
CA PHE A 504 12.70 5.07 5.52
C PHE A 504 11.91 5.06 6.83
N GLU A 505 12.57 5.44 7.94
CA GLU A 505 11.96 5.56 9.26
C GLU A 505 11.93 7.03 9.67
N ILE A 506 10.75 7.54 10.03
CA ILE A 506 10.54 8.96 10.38
C ILE A 506 11.19 9.28 11.73
N PHE A 507 10.97 8.43 12.72
CA PHE A 507 11.37 8.70 14.09
C PHE A 507 12.73 8.09 14.41
N VAL A 508 13.80 8.70 13.88
CA VAL A 508 15.17 8.33 14.22
C VAL A 508 15.81 9.43 15.06
N GLY A 509 16.38 9.07 16.20
CA GLY A 509 17.02 10.04 17.07
C GLY A 509 18.34 10.60 16.53
N PRO A 510 18.85 11.71 17.13
CA PRO A 510 18.44 12.19 18.44
C PRO A 510 17.20 13.09 18.39
N LEU A 511 16.16 12.73 19.16
CA LEU A 511 14.94 13.51 19.28
C LEU A 511 14.78 14.06 20.70
N LYS A 512 14.48 15.35 20.83
CA LYS A 512 14.20 16.02 22.11
C LYS A 512 12.80 16.58 22.11
N ASP A 513 12.18 16.57 23.29
CA ASP A 513 10.89 17.25 23.48
C ASP A 513 11.06 18.76 23.76
N GLN A 514 9.93 19.48 23.82
CA GLN A 514 9.85 20.92 24.13
C GLN A 514 10.56 21.34 25.43
N LYS A 515 10.80 20.42 26.37
CA LYS A 515 11.50 20.67 27.63
C LYS A 515 13.00 20.35 27.54
N GLY A 516 13.48 19.94 26.36
CA GLY A 516 14.85 19.51 26.10
C GLY A 516 15.16 18.09 26.58
N LYS A 517 14.16 17.33 27.05
CA LYS A 517 14.37 15.94 27.47
C LYS A 517 14.58 15.08 26.22
N LEU A 518 15.64 14.27 26.23
CA LEU A 518 15.91 13.29 25.18
C LEU A 518 14.82 12.21 25.20
N ARG A 519 14.22 11.96 24.02
CA ARG A 519 13.16 10.95 23.81
C ARG A 519 13.64 9.76 22.99
N LEU A 520 14.55 10.00 22.04
CA LEU A 520 15.31 8.95 21.34
C LEU A 520 16.77 9.34 21.28
N ALA A 521 17.67 8.39 21.51
CA ALA A 521 19.11 8.61 21.37
C ALA A 521 19.53 8.62 19.89
N ALA A 522 20.74 9.09 19.60
CA ALA A 522 21.21 9.22 18.22
C ALA A 522 21.25 7.86 17.51
N GLY A 523 20.57 7.75 16.36
CA GLY A 523 20.48 6.52 15.58
C GLY A 523 19.42 5.52 16.05
N ASP A 524 18.79 5.74 17.21
CA ASP A 524 17.73 4.85 17.70
C ASP A 524 16.43 5.14 16.95
N PRO A 525 15.83 4.14 16.27
CA PRO A 525 14.53 4.31 15.65
C PRO A 525 13.41 3.98 16.65
N GLY A 526 12.39 4.83 16.70
CA GLY A 526 11.25 4.70 17.60
C GLY A 526 10.45 3.41 17.39
N VAL A 527 10.46 2.87 16.17
CA VAL A 527 9.74 1.63 15.80
C VAL A 527 10.19 0.39 16.58
N PHE A 528 11.39 0.38 17.16
CA PHE A 528 11.86 -0.75 17.97
C PHE A 528 11.31 -0.75 19.40
N ASP A 529 10.68 0.35 19.84
CA ASP A 529 9.98 0.47 21.12
C ASP A 529 8.44 0.41 20.90
N PRO A 530 7.78 -0.71 21.26
CA PRO A 530 6.33 -0.85 21.12
C PRO A 530 5.51 0.19 21.90
N GLY A 531 6.10 0.80 22.94
CA GLY A 531 5.47 1.85 23.73
C GLY A 531 5.62 3.24 23.13
N PHE A 532 6.50 3.42 22.14
CA PHE A 532 6.87 4.74 21.64
C PHE A 532 5.71 5.48 21.00
N TYR A 533 5.02 4.83 20.05
CA TYR A 533 3.88 5.41 19.35
C TYR A 533 2.62 5.56 20.23
N PRO A 534 2.11 4.51 20.91
CA PRO A 534 0.90 4.65 21.72
C PRO A 534 1.11 5.50 22.98
N GLY A 535 2.34 5.55 23.49
CA GLY A 535 2.71 6.32 24.69
C GLY A 535 3.23 7.73 24.40
N MET A 536 3.13 8.22 23.17
CA MET A 536 3.65 9.54 22.80
C MET A 536 2.87 10.65 23.51
N ASP A 537 3.40 11.16 24.62
CA ASP A 537 2.79 12.20 25.46
C ASP A 537 3.45 13.59 25.30
N TRP A 538 4.23 13.75 24.23
CA TRP A 538 5.20 14.82 24.08
C TRP A 538 5.27 15.34 22.66
N LEU A 539 5.70 16.59 22.53
CA LEU A 539 5.93 17.26 21.26
C LEU A 539 7.42 17.60 21.11
N LEU A 540 7.92 17.57 19.87
CA LEU A 540 9.30 17.88 19.53
C LEU A 540 9.70 19.32 19.91
N ASP A 541 11.00 19.52 20.10
CA ASP A 541 11.60 20.82 20.44
C ASP A 541 11.43 21.93 19.36
N ASN A 542 11.01 21.60 18.14
CA ASN A 542 10.60 22.58 17.12
C ASN A 542 9.08 22.78 17.03
N VAL A 543 8.32 22.29 18.00
CA VAL A 543 6.87 22.50 18.09
C VAL A 543 6.59 23.49 19.21
N LYS A 544 5.67 24.42 18.98
CA LYS A 544 5.11 25.33 19.98
C LYS A 544 3.64 25.04 20.16
N ASP A 545 3.30 24.42 21.29
CA ASP A 545 1.92 24.20 21.71
C ASP A 545 1.35 25.50 22.30
N ILE A 546 0.30 26.05 21.67
CA ILE A 546 -0.30 27.34 22.04
C ILE A 546 -1.68 27.14 22.70
N ARG A 547 -1.81 26.11 23.54
CA ARG A 547 -2.94 26.01 24.47
C ARG A 547 -2.93 27.21 25.44
N PRO A 548 -4.09 27.81 25.74
CA PRO A 548 -4.21 28.73 26.88
C PRO A 548 -3.67 28.04 28.14
N LYS A 549 -2.85 28.75 28.91
CA LYS A 549 -2.32 28.25 30.19
C LYS A 549 -3.40 28.09 31.23
#